data_AF-A0AAY4CS39-F1
#
_entry.id   AF-A0AAY4CS39-F1
#
_cell.length_a   1.000
_cell.length_b   1.000
_cell.length_c   1.000
_cell.angle_alpha   90.00
_cell.angle_beta   90.00
_cell.angle_gamma   90.00
#
_symmetry.space_group_name_H-M   'P 1'
#
loop_
_entity.id
_entity.type
_entity.pdbx_description
1 polymer ?
#
loop_
_entity_poly.entity_id
_entity_poly.type
_entity_poly.pdbx_seq_one_letter_code
_entity_poly.pdbx_strand_id
1 'polypeptide(L)'
;PRGVNVRVTTMDAELEFAVQPSTTGKQLFDQVVKTIGLREVWYFGLQYMDGKGYLTWLKLDKKVSSQDVKKENPLQFKFRAKFFPEDVSEELIQEITQKLFFMQVKESILSDEVYCPPETAVLLASYSVQAKFGDFTKDIHKPGYLTSDRLLPQRWVGLKYDYINQWEERIQVWHEEHQGMLKEDAMMEYLKIAQDLEMYGVNYFEIKNKKGTELYLGVDALGLNIYEKNDKLTPKIGFPWSEIRNISFNDKKFVIKPIDKKAPVRFCLLRPRLRINKRVLQLCMGNHELYMRRRKPDTIEVQQMKAQAREEKHLKQMERAQLENEKKKREAIEREKEQMEREKQELMMRLYHFEEKTKKAEKDLHEQMQRAMQLESERRRAQDEAVRLEAERQAALLAKEELAKQAEDQMKSQEQLAAELAEHTARIALLEDAKKHKEEEANTWQHRAQEAQEDLLKTREELHLVMTAPPLPPPPPAYEQMDEMEQEDSEENNSTYSAELQTEGISDHRHEEQRLTEAEKNERVQKQLLALTSELAYARDDTKKTQNDLLHSENVRAGRDKYKTLRQIRQGNTKQRIDEFEAL
;
A
#
# COMPACT_ATOMS: atom_id res chain seq x y z
N PRO A 1 -22.39 -48.32 -12.56
CA PRO A 1 -23.18 -47.30 -13.32
C PRO A 1 -22.23 -46.29 -13.98
N ARG A 2 -22.59 -45.70 -15.13
CA ARG A 2 -21.80 -44.57 -15.67
C ARG A 2 -22.10 -43.30 -14.86
N GLY A 3 -21.08 -42.51 -14.56
CA GLY A 3 -21.23 -41.21 -13.91
C GLY A 3 -21.83 -40.17 -14.86
N VAL A 4 -22.22 -39.03 -14.30
CA VAL A 4 -22.67 -37.84 -15.04
C VAL A 4 -21.72 -36.70 -14.68
N ASN A 5 -21.02 -36.13 -15.66
CA ASN A 5 -20.12 -35.01 -15.41
C ASN A 5 -20.94 -33.73 -15.20
N VAL A 6 -20.54 -32.93 -14.21
CA VAL A 6 -21.18 -31.67 -13.82
C VAL A 6 -20.10 -30.61 -13.72
N ARG A 7 -20.40 -29.40 -14.23
CA ARG A 7 -19.63 -28.18 -14.00
C ARG A 7 -20.50 -27.21 -13.20
N VAL A 8 -19.93 -26.64 -12.15
CA VAL A 8 -20.51 -25.54 -11.39
C VAL A 8 -19.62 -24.32 -11.55
N THR A 9 -20.11 -23.29 -12.22
CA THR A 9 -19.42 -22.00 -12.40
C THR A 9 -19.92 -21.01 -11.34
N THR A 10 -19.01 -20.46 -10.55
CA THR A 10 -19.34 -19.50 -9.50
C THR A 10 -19.25 -18.06 -10.02
N MET A 11 -18.94 -17.08 -9.18
CA MET A 11 -18.54 -15.76 -9.63
C MET A 11 -17.08 -15.70 -10.12
N ASP A 12 -16.27 -16.70 -9.80
CA ASP A 12 -14.80 -16.66 -9.86
C ASP A 12 -14.15 -18.03 -10.14
N ALA A 13 -14.65 -19.13 -9.56
CA ALA A 13 -14.20 -20.50 -9.82
C ALA A 13 -15.07 -21.28 -10.84
N GLU A 14 -14.49 -22.35 -11.40
CA GLU A 14 -15.23 -23.42 -12.09
C GLU A 14 -14.87 -24.80 -11.50
N LEU A 15 -15.87 -25.51 -10.98
CA LEU A 15 -15.69 -26.80 -10.31
C LEU A 15 -16.29 -27.93 -11.16
N GLU A 16 -15.45 -28.86 -11.63
CA GLU A 16 -15.88 -30.06 -12.37
C GLU A 16 -15.78 -31.35 -11.55
N PHE A 17 -16.83 -32.17 -11.56
CA PHE A 17 -16.82 -33.49 -10.93
C PHE A 17 -17.90 -34.43 -11.49
N ALA A 18 -17.70 -35.74 -11.30
CA ALA A 18 -18.62 -36.79 -11.75
C ALA A 18 -19.59 -37.20 -10.63
N VAL A 19 -20.89 -36.94 -10.81
CA VAL A 19 -21.95 -37.35 -9.87
C VAL A 19 -22.60 -38.68 -10.29
N GLN A 20 -23.28 -39.35 -9.37
CA GLN A 20 -24.07 -40.53 -9.70
C GLN A 20 -25.46 -40.12 -10.24
N PRO A 21 -26.10 -40.92 -11.11
CA PRO A 21 -27.48 -40.65 -11.57
C PRO A 21 -28.53 -40.61 -10.43
N SER A 22 -28.18 -41.15 -9.26
CA SER A 22 -28.94 -41.14 -8.01
C SER A 22 -28.81 -39.83 -7.21
N THR A 23 -27.76 -39.03 -7.45
CA THR A 23 -27.38 -37.84 -6.66
C THR A 23 -28.54 -36.85 -6.57
N THR A 24 -28.92 -36.52 -5.33
CA THR A 24 -29.90 -35.48 -5.04
C THR A 24 -29.32 -34.09 -5.29
N GLY A 25 -30.18 -33.09 -5.48
CA GLY A 25 -29.72 -31.71 -5.45
C GLY A 25 -28.95 -31.40 -4.17
N LYS A 26 -29.30 -32.01 -3.02
CA LYS A 26 -28.56 -31.83 -1.77
C LYS A 26 -27.14 -32.34 -1.83
N GLN A 27 -26.92 -33.50 -2.44
CA GLN A 27 -25.59 -34.06 -2.51
C GLN A 27 -24.68 -33.27 -3.47
N LEU A 28 -25.24 -32.72 -4.56
CA LEU A 28 -24.53 -31.78 -5.42
C LEU A 28 -24.26 -30.46 -4.69
N PHE A 29 -25.31 -29.82 -4.17
CA PHE A 29 -25.28 -28.52 -3.47
C PHE A 29 -24.37 -28.55 -2.23
N ASP A 30 -24.43 -29.61 -1.40
CA ASP A 30 -23.56 -29.80 -0.23
C ASP A 30 -22.11 -30.11 -0.58
N GLN A 31 -21.83 -30.66 -1.77
CA GLN A 31 -20.46 -30.90 -2.20
C GLN A 31 -19.76 -29.57 -2.48
N VAL A 32 -20.45 -28.64 -3.12
CA VAL A 32 -19.85 -27.36 -3.51
C VAL A 32 -19.53 -26.47 -2.30
N VAL A 33 -20.45 -26.25 -1.35
CA VAL A 33 -20.14 -25.51 -0.08
C VAL A 33 -18.96 -26.11 0.71
N LYS A 34 -18.71 -27.41 0.58
CA LYS A 34 -17.63 -28.09 1.31
C LYS A 34 -16.27 -28.00 0.64
N THR A 35 -16.21 -27.93 -0.68
CA THR A 35 -14.97 -27.71 -1.42
C THR A 35 -14.34 -26.34 -1.08
N ILE A 36 -15.13 -25.41 -0.53
CA ILE A 36 -14.87 -23.97 -0.61
C ILE A 36 -14.99 -23.21 0.73
N GLY A 37 -15.63 -23.82 1.74
CA GLY A 37 -15.66 -23.31 3.12
C GLY A 37 -16.88 -22.50 3.58
N LEU A 38 -17.93 -22.33 2.77
CA LEU A 38 -19.10 -21.51 3.13
C LEU A 38 -20.13 -22.28 3.96
N ARG A 39 -20.65 -21.62 5.00
CA ARG A 39 -21.62 -22.13 5.97
C ARG A 39 -22.91 -21.32 6.03
N GLU A 40 -22.95 -20.15 5.41
CA GLU A 40 -24.12 -19.24 5.34
C GLU A 40 -25.17 -19.69 4.31
N VAL A 41 -25.52 -20.98 4.38
CA VAL A 41 -26.13 -21.82 3.33
C VAL A 41 -27.63 -21.57 3.03
N TRP A 42 -28.06 -20.33 3.19
CA TRP A 42 -29.44 -19.88 3.12
C TRP A 42 -29.66 -18.67 2.19
N TYR A 43 -28.61 -18.17 1.53
CA TYR A 43 -28.67 -16.95 0.71
C TYR A 43 -28.73 -17.22 -0.80
N PHE A 44 -28.16 -18.30 -1.31
CA PHE A 44 -27.82 -18.41 -2.73
C PHE A 44 -28.51 -19.60 -3.44
N GLY A 45 -27.84 -20.18 -4.44
CA GLY A 45 -28.15 -21.50 -4.98
C GLY A 45 -27.67 -21.81 -6.38
N LEU A 46 -27.90 -23.06 -6.79
CA LEU A 46 -27.59 -23.56 -8.12
C LEU A 46 -28.71 -23.25 -9.13
N GLN A 47 -28.38 -22.44 -10.14
CA GLN A 47 -29.17 -22.18 -11.36
C GLN A 47 -28.71 -23.11 -12.50
N TYR A 48 -29.61 -23.44 -13.42
CA TYR A 48 -29.31 -24.16 -14.66
C TYR A 48 -30.25 -23.72 -15.79
N MET A 49 -29.86 -23.99 -17.04
CA MET A 49 -30.80 -23.93 -18.17
C MET A 49 -31.55 -25.26 -18.27
N ASP A 50 -32.89 -25.19 -18.29
CA ASP A 50 -33.70 -26.38 -18.53
C ASP A 50 -33.72 -26.81 -20.01
N GLY A 51 -34.28 -27.98 -20.30
CA GLY A 51 -34.45 -28.52 -21.66
C GLY A 51 -35.32 -27.69 -22.61
N LYS A 52 -35.83 -26.53 -22.15
CA LYS A 52 -36.64 -25.57 -22.93
C LYS A 52 -36.01 -24.17 -22.93
N GLY A 53 -34.75 -24.03 -22.49
CA GLY A 53 -33.99 -22.79 -22.49
C GLY A 53 -34.32 -21.79 -21.38
N TYR A 54 -35.03 -22.20 -20.32
CA TYR A 54 -35.37 -21.34 -19.20
C TYR A 54 -34.40 -21.52 -18.02
N LEU A 55 -33.82 -20.41 -17.58
CA LEU A 55 -33.02 -20.33 -16.36
C LEU A 55 -33.89 -20.66 -15.14
N THR A 56 -33.50 -21.72 -14.42
CA THR A 56 -34.28 -22.40 -13.39
C THR A 56 -33.38 -22.73 -12.19
N TRP A 57 -33.88 -22.62 -10.97
CA TRP A 57 -33.16 -23.05 -9.76
C TRP A 57 -33.31 -24.58 -9.56
N LEU A 58 -32.24 -25.24 -9.13
CA LEU A 58 -32.17 -26.65 -8.73
C LEU A 58 -33.10 -26.94 -7.53
N LYS A 59 -33.16 -28.20 -7.06
CA LYS A 59 -33.95 -28.65 -5.91
C LYS A 59 -33.21 -29.71 -5.10
N LEU A 60 -32.94 -29.46 -3.80
CA LEU A 60 -32.31 -30.43 -2.89
C LEU A 60 -33.02 -31.77 -2.87
N ASP A 61 -34.35 -31.71 -2.74
CA ASP A 61 -35.26 -32.81 -2.47
C ASP A 61 -35.48 -33.73 -3.69
N LYS A 62 -34.89 -33.40 -4.84
CA LYS A 62 -35.03 -34.17 -6.08
C LYS A 62 -33.67 -34.57 -6.63
N LYS A 63 -33.63 -35.66 -7.40
CA LYS A 63 -32.41 -36.08 -8.12
C LYS A 63 -32.07 -35.05 -9.18
N VAL A 64 -30.79 -34.73 -9.36
CA VAL A 64 -30.35 -33.78 -10.41
C VAL A 64 -30.82 -34.25 -11.79
N SER A 65 -30.70 -35.56 -12.04
CA SER A 65 -31.18 -36.27 -13.23
C SER A 65 -32.70 -36.20 -13.48
N SER A 66 -33.52 -35.82 -12.49
CA SER A 66 -34.99 -35.76 -12.59
C SER A 66 -35.56 -34.36 -12.87
N GLN A 67 -34.71 -33.36 -13.13
CA GLN A 67 -35.10 -31.94 -13.11
C GLN A 67 -35.10 -31.24 -14.47
N ASP A 68 -35.15 -31.99 -15.59
CA ASP A 68 -35.22 -31.40 -16.95
C ASP A 68 -34.03 -30.47 -17.27
N VAL A 69 -32.84 -30.76 -16.70
CA VAL A 69 -31.59 -30.05 -17.00
C VAL A 69 -31.23 -30.24 -18.48
N LYS A 70 -30.77 -29.17 -19.16
CA LYS A 70 -30.30 -29.23 -20.55
C LYS A 70 -29.22 -30.31 -20.69
N LYS A 71 -29.38 -31.20 -21.68
CA LYS A 71 -28.55 -32.40 -21.84
C LYS A 71 -27.22 -32.08 -22.52
N GLU A 72 -26.30 -31.54 -21.73
CA GLU A 72 -24.92 -31.24 -22.11
C GLU A 72 -23.95 -32.17 -21.35
N ASN A 73 -22.68 -32.20 -21.76
CA ASN A 73 -21.63 -32.95 -21.08
C ASN A 73 -20.37 -32.08 -20.99
N PRO A 74 -20.02 -31.55 -19.80
CA PRO A 74 -20.73 -31.68 -18.52
C PRO A 74 -22.11 -30.98 -18.50
N LEU A 75 -22.95 -31.33 -17.52
CA LEU A 75 -24.13 -30.54 -17.17
C LEU A 75 -23.73 -29.21 -16.55
N GLN A 76 -24.28 -28.10 -17.05
CA GLN A 76 -23.90 -26.74 -16.66
C GLN A 76 -24.80 -26.18 -15.56
N PHE A 77 -24.19 -25.76 -14.45
CA PHE A 77 -24.84 -25.00 -13.38
C PHE A 77 -24.09 -23.70 -13.12
N LYS A 78 -24.84 -22.62 -12.86
CA LYS A 78 -24.31 -21.39 -12.27
C LYS A 78 -24.66 -21.36 -10.80
N PHE A 79 -23.67 -21.22 -9.95
CA PHE A 79 -23.90 -20.96 -8.54
C PHE A 79 -24.06 -19.43 -8.30
N ARG A 80 -25.16 -18.96 -7.69
CA ARG A 80 -25.51 -17.51 -7.57
C ARG A 80 -26.43 -17.18 -6.38
N ALA A 81 -26.28 -15.98 -5.80
CA ALA A 81 -27.15 -15.40 -4.77
C ALA A 81 -28.62 -15.32 -5.24
N LYS A 82 -29.54 -15.73 -4.35
CA LYS A 82 -30.97 -15.93 -4.63
C LYS A 82 -31.86 -15.07 -3.73
N PHE A 83 -31.42 -14.89 -2.50
CA PHE A 83 -31.95 -14.06 -1.44
C PHE A 83 -30.83 -13.12 -1.00
N PHE A 84 -31.20 -11.94 -0.51
CA PHE A 84 -30.23 -10.94 -0.07
C PHE A 84 -30.37 -10.71 1.45
N PRO A 85 -29.32 -10.25 2.13
CA PRO A 85 -29.44 -9.73 3.48
C PRO A 85 -30.39 -8.52 3.53
N GLU A 86 -30.99 -8.26 4.69
CA GLU A 86 -31.62 -6.96 4.98
C GLU A 86 -30.53 -5.90 5.17
N ASP A 87 -29.50 -6.14 6.00
CA ASP A 87 -28.29 -5.30 6.07
C ASP A 87 -27.02 -6.15 5.90
N VAL A 88 -26.24 -5.86 4.85
CA VAL A 88 -25.01 -6.59 4.50
C VAL A 88 -23.97 -6.60 5.63
N SER A 89 -23.94 -5.55 6.46
CA SER A 89 -22.91 -5.35 7.49
C SER A 89 -23.17 -6.09 8.81
N GLU A 90 -24.42 -6.48 9.06
CA GLU A 90 -24.84 -7.23 10.26
C GLU A 90 -25.05 -8.74 9.96
N GLU A 91 -25.26 -9.08 8.69
CA GLU A 91 -25.63 -10.43 8.24
C GLU A 91 -24.52 -11.26 7.60
N LEU A 92 -23.60 -10.67 6.82
CA LEU A 92 -22.62 -11.45 6.06
C LEU A 92 -21.37 -11.75 6.91
N ILE A 93 -21.23 -12.99 7.36
CA ILE A 93 -20.28 -13.37 8.42
C ILE A 93 -18.90 -13.72 7.86
N GLN A 94 -18.84 -14.56 6.82
CA GLN A 94 -17.60 -15.08 6.25
C GLN A 94 -17.13 -14.24 5.05
N GLU A 95 -15.82 -14.10 4.90
CA GLU A 95 -15.19 -13.36 3.80
C GLU A 95 -15.58 -13.92 2.42
N ILE A 96 -15.71 -15.25 2.31
CA ILE A 96 -16.12 -15.92 1.07
C ILE A 96 -17.56 -15.51 0.67
N THR A 97 -18.49 -15.49 1.62
CA THR A 97 -19.87 -14.99 1.44
C THR A 97 -19.88 -13.53 0.98
N GLN A 98 -19.06 -12.68 1.61
CA GLN A 98 -18.95 -11.26 1.27
C GLN A 98 -18.39 -11.06 -0.15
N LYS A 99 -17.33 -11.80 -0.52
CA LYS A 99 -16.71 -11.78 -1.85
C LYS A 99 -17.71 -12.10 -2.94
N LEU A 100 -18.55 -13.11 -2.73
CA LEU A 100 -19.54 -13.59 -3.69
C LEU A 100 -20.69 -12.62 -3.91
N PHE A 101 -21.24 -12.08 -2.82
CA PHE A 101 -22.22 -10.99 -2.91
C PHE A 101 -21.62 -9.78 -3.64
N PHE A 102 -20.39 -9.37 -3.30
CA PHE A 102 -19.69 -8.27 -3.97
C PHE A 102 -19.57 -8.52 -5.48
N MET A 103 -19.07 -9.68 -5.90
CA MET A 103 -18.85 -9.96 -7.32
C MET A 103 -20.17 -10.10 -8.10
N GLN A 104 -21.21 -10.72 -7.53
CA GLN A 104 -22.51 -10.81 -8.20
C GLN A 104 -23.22 -9.45 -8.29
N VAL A 105 -23.22 -8.65 -7.22
CA VAL A 105 -23.82 -7.31 -7.23
C VAL A 105 -23.07 -6.42 -8.23
N LYS A 106 -21.74 -6.57 -8.32
CA LYS A 106 -20.91 -5.93 -9.35
C LYS A 106 -21.27 -6.40 -10.76
N GLU A 107 -21.49 -7.70 -11.01
CA GLU A 107 -21.96 -8.21 -12.31
C GLU A 107 -23.31 -7.56 -12.70
N SER A 108 -24.30 -7.53 -11.81
CA SER A 108 -25.61 -6.91 -12.06
C SER A 108 -25.58 -5.38 -12.22
N ILE A 109 -24.66 -4.66 -11.57
CA ILE A 109 -24.46 -3.21 -11.79
C ILE A 109 -23.75 -2.95 -13.13
N LEU A 110 -22.69 -3.69 -13.45
CA LEU A 110 -21.92 -3.51 -14.69
C LEU A 110 -22.71 -3.89 -15.95
N SER A 111 -23.62 -4.85 -15.83
CA SER A 111 -24.57 -5.28 -16.87
C SER A 111 -25.83 -4.41 -16.97
N ASP A 112 -26.02 -3.45 -16.06
CA ASP A 112 -27.18 -2.56 -15.98
C ASP A 112 -28.52 -3.27 -15.66
N GLU A 113 -28.46 -4.46 -15.04
CA GLU A 113 -29.62 -5.10 -14.40
C GLU A 113 -30.10 -4.31 -13.17
N VAL A 114 -29.15 -3.79 -12.39
CA VAL A 114 -29.36 -2.89 -11.27
C VAL A 114 -28.94 -1.49 -11.69
N TYR A 115 -29.90 -0.57 -11.75
CA TYR A 115 -29.60 0.84 -11.97
C TYR A 115 -28.68 1.37 -10.86
N CYS A 116 -27.67 2.13 -11.27
CA CYS A 116 -26.72 2.79 -10.39
C CYS A 116 -26.36 4.17 -10.99
N PRO A 117 -26.50 5.29 -10.25
CA PRO A 117 -26.20 6.63 -10.75
C PRO A 117 -24.68 6.83 -10.94
N PRO A 118 -24.26 7.78 -11.79
CA PRO A 118 -22.85 7.94 -12.21
C PRO A 118 -21.85 8.04 -11.04
N GLU A 119 -22.13 8.92 -10.09
CA GLU A 119 -21.35 9.21 -8.89
C GLU A 119 -21.16 7.96 -8.03
N THR A 120 -22.22 7.19 -7.79
CA THR A 120 -22.14 5.92 -7.08
C THR A 120 -21.40 4.86 -7.91
N ALA A 121 -21.60 4.81 -9.23
CA ALA A 121 -20.90 3.85 -10.09
C ALA A 121 -19.37 4.05 -10.09
N VAL A 122 -18.88 5.29 -10.03
CA VAL A 122 -17.44 5.61 -9.96
C VAL A 122 -16.86 5.31 -8.58
N LEU A 123 -17.58 5.63 -7.50
CA LEU A 123 -17.15 5.29 -6.14
C LEU A 123 -17.10 3.78 -5.92
N LEU A 124 -18.12 3.05 -6.41
CA LEU A 124 -18.14 1.60 -6.43
C LEU A 124 -17.01 1.03 -7.31
N ALA A 125 -16.68 1.67 -8.44
CA ALA A 125 -15.54 1.26 -9.26
C ALA A 125 -14.23 1.34 -8.48
N SER A 126 -13.95 2.43 -7.74
CA SER A 126 -12.70 2.52 -6.98
C SER A 126 -12.63 1.56 -5.79
N TYR A 127 -13.75 1.30 -5.09
CA TYR A 127 -13.82 0.21 -4.11
C TYR A 127 -13.56 -1.16 -4.76
N SER A 128 -14.06 -1.41 -5.98
CA SER A 128 -13.75 -2.65 -6.73
C SER A 128 -12.30 -2.73 -7.19
N VAL A 129 -11.61 -1.60 -7.39
CA VAL A 129 -10.17 -1.58 -7.72
C VAL A 129 -9.35 -1.90 -6.47
N GLN A 130 -9.63 -1.26 -5.33
CA GLN A 130 -9.01 -1.59 -4.03
C GLN A 130 -9.22 -3.07 -3.66
N ALA A 131 -10.44 -3.59 -3.84
CA ALA A 131 -10.74 -5.02 -3.59
C ALA A 131 -9.95 -5.98 -4.49
N LYS A 132 -9.67 -5.61 -5.74
CA LYS A 132 -8.90 -6.43 -6.68
C LYS A 132 -7.40 -6.33 -6.42
N PHE A 133 -6.85 -5.12 -6.47
CA PHE A 133 -5.41 -4.88 -6.48
C PHE A 133 -4.81 -4.75 -5.06
N GLY A 134 -5.54 -4.16 -4.11
CA GLY A 134 -5.00 -3.69 -2.83
C GLY A 134 -4.49 -2.26 -2.96
N ASP A 135 -3.73 -1.79 -1.97
CA ASP A 135 -3.30 -0.37 -1.88
C ASP A 135 -2.56 0.12 -3.15
N PHE A 136 -3.03 1.23 -3.72
CA PHE A 136 -2.38 1.89 -4.86
C PHE A 136 -0.90 2.21 -4.57
N THR A 137 -0.04 1.98 -5.55
CA THR A 137 1.42 2.17 -5.49
C THR A 137 1.94 2.50 -6.89
N LYS A 138 2.61 3.66 -7.04
CA LYS A 138 2.96 4.26 -8.35
C LYS A 138 3.94 3.43 -9.19
N ASP A 139 4.77 2.61 -8.54
CA ASP A 139 5.75 1.75 -9.21
C ASP A 139 5.11 0.54 -9.92
N ILE A 140 3.97 0.08 -9.39
CA ILE A 140 3.20 -1.07 -9.87
C ILE A 140 2.07 -0.60 -10.80
N HIS A 141 1.27 0.37 -10.33
CA HIS A 141 0.03 0.81 -10.96
C HIS A 141 0.31 1.96 -11.95
N LYS A 142 0.93 1.61 -13.08
CA LYS A 142 1.25 2.55 -14.17
C LYS A 142 0.00 2.87 -15.00
N PRO A 143 -0.08 4.04 -15.66
CA PRO A 143 -1.23 4.40 -16.51
C PRO A 143 -1.54 3.31 -17.54
N GLY A 144 -2.81 2.90 -17.61
CA GLY A 144 -3.29 1.76 -18.41
C GLY A 144 -3.55 0.48 -17.60
N TYR A 145 -3.24 0.45 -16.29
CA TYR A 145 -3.48 -0.73 -15.43
C TYR A 145 -4.97 -1.09 -15.26
N LEU A 146 -5.90 -0.16 -15.51
CA LEU A 146 -7.34 -0.41 -15.46
C LEU A 146 -7.97 -0.63 -16.84
N THR A 147 -7.24 -0.43 -17.94
CA THR A 147 -7.77 -0.51 -19.30
C THR A 147 -8.33 -1.90 -19.66
N SER A 148 -7.90 -2.97 -18.98
CA SER A 148 -8.46 -4.32 -19.14
C SER A 148 -9.73 -4.61 -18.35
N ASP A 149 -10.09 -3.78 -17.36
CA ASP A 149 -11.18 -4.04 -16.42
C ASP A 149 -12.48 -3.34 -16.79
N ARG A 150 -13.58 -4.11 -16.79
CA ARG A 150 -14.94 -3.55 -16.92
C ARG A 150 -15.35 -2.91 -15.59
N LEU A 151 -15.03 -1.63 -15.42
CA LEU A 151 -15.27 -0.90 -14.17
C LEU A 151 -16.58 -0.11 -14.11
N LEU A 152 -17.20 0.23 -15.25
CA LEU A 152 -18.44 1.03 -15.31
C LEU A 152 -19.58 0.32 -16.06
N PRO A 153 -20.86 0.65 -15.78
CA PRO A 153 -22.02 0.05 -16.46
C PRO A 153 -22.02 0.31 -17.96
N GLN A 154 -22.58 -0.63 -18.74
CA GLN A 154 -22.48 -0.63 -20.20
C GLN A 154 -22.99 0.65 -20.89
N ARG A 155 -23.98 1.36 -20.31
CA ARG A 155 -24.46 2.66 -20.80
C ARG A 155 -23.37 3.76 -20.83
N TRP A 156 -22.34 3.65 -19.99
CA TRP A 156 -21.20 4.58 -19.92
C TRP A 156 -20.07 4.20 -20.87
N VAL A 157 -19.88 2.91 -21.14
CA VAL A 157 -18.84 2.38 -22.04
C VAL A 157 -19.07 2.78 -23.50
N GLY A 158 -20.30 3.17 -23.86
CA GLY A 158 -20.63 3.74 -25.18
C GLY A 158 -20.32 5.23 -25.37
N LEU A 159 -19.74 5.91 -24.37
CA LEU A 159 -19.23 7.27 -24.51
C LEU A 159 -17.87 7.26 -25.24
N LYS A 160 -17.49 8.40 -25.86
CA LYS A 160 -16.32 8.48 -26.76
C LYS A 160 -15.03 7.98 -26.08
N TYR A 161 -14.09 7.47 -26.89
CA TYR A 161 -12.76 7.03 -26.48
C TYR A 161 -12.05 8.04 -25.54
N ASP A 162 -12.18 9.34 -25.82
CA ASP A 162 -11.64 10.45 -25.00
C ASP A 162 -12.10 10.45 -23.53
N TYR A 163 -13.25 9.84 -23.22
CA TYR A 163 -13.76 9.67 -21.85
C TYR A 163 -13.12 8.46 -21.13
N ILE A 164 -12.66 7.43 -21.84
CA ILE A 164 -12.18 6.19 -21.21
C ILE A 164 -10.93 6.45 -20.37
N ASN A 165 -9.96 7.19 -20.93
CA ASN A 165 -8.75 7.59 -20.20
C ASN A 165 -9.10 8.49 -18.99
N GLN A 166 -10.06 9.42 -19.14
CA GLN A 166 -10.54 10.26 -18.04
C GLN A 166 -11.25 9.44 -16.94
N TRP A 167 -11.87 8.31 -17.27
CA TRP A 167 -12.45 7.41 -16.27
C TRP A 167 -11.38 6.64 -15.51
N GLU A 168 -10.33 6.16 -16.17
CA GLU A 168 -9.18 5.53 -15.51
C GLU A 168 -8.48 6.50 -14.53
N GLU A 169 -8.20 7.74 -14.96
CA GLU A 169 -7.63 8.78 -14.09
C GLU A 169 -8.52 9.10 -12.87
N ARG A 170 -9.84 9.29 -13.08
CA ARG A 170 -10.78 9.55 -11.97
C ARG A 170 -10.86 8.39 -10.99
N ILE A 171 -10.95 7.15 -11.49
CA ILE A 171 -11.04 5.96 -10.64
C ILE A 171 -9.71 5.73 -9.90
N GLN A 172 -8.55 6.08 -10.49
CA GLN A 172 -7.25 6.06 -9.81
C GLN A 172 -7.22 7.04 -8.63
N VAL A 173 -7.67 8.29 -8.80
CA VAL A 173 -7.71 9.27 -7.68
C VAL A 173 -8.59 8.76 -6.54
N TRP A 174 -9.76 8.20 -6.86
CA TRP A 174 -10.65 7.60 -5.88
C TRP A 174 -10.18 6.22 -5.35
N HIS A 175 -9.10 5.65 -5.89
CA HIS A 175 -8.41 4.45 -5.40
C HIS A 175 -7.24 4.83 -4.48
N GLU A 176 -6.50 5.91 -4.77
CA GLU A 176 -5.51 6.51 -3.87
C GLU A 176 -6.14 6.88 -2.50
N GLU A 177 -7.39 7.36 -2.49
CA GLU A 177 -8.19 7.60 -1.26
C GLU A 177 -8.42 6.35 -0.39
N HIS A 178 -8.39 5.14 -0.95
CA HIS A 178 -8.68 3.90 -0.21
C HIS A 178 -7.44 3.28 0.45
N GLN A 179 -6.28 3.92 0.35
CA GLN A 179 -5.01 3.44 0.91
C GLN A 179 -5.16 3.05 2.39
N GLY A 180 -4.74 1.83 2.71
CA GLY A 180 -4.86 1.22 4.03
C GLY A 180 -6.09 0.31 4.18
N MET A 181 -7.07 0.32 3.27
CA MET A 181 -8.25 -0.53 3.37
C MET A 181 -7.95 -1.98 3.00
N LEU A 182 -8.43 -2.95 3.80
CA LEU A 182 -8.35 -4.37 3.46
C LEU A 182 -9.23 -4.69 2.23
N LYS A 183 -8.90 -5.75 1.48
CA LYS A 183 -9.69 -6.15 0.30
C LYS A 183 -11.11 -6.55 0.70
N GLU A 184 -11.23 -7.21 1.84
CA GLU A 184 -12.47 -7.67 2.46
C GLU A 184 -13.32 -6.47 2.94
N ASP A 185 -12.68 -5.47 3.56
CA ASP A 185 -13.35 -4.23 3.94
C ASP A 185 -13.82 -3.44 2.70
N ALA A 186 -13.02 -3.38 1.62
CA ALA A 186 -13.41 -2.72 0.38
C ALA A 186 -14.61 -3.42 -0.31
N MET A 187 -14.70 -4.75 -0.25
CA MET A 187 -15.87 -5.50 -0.70
C MET A 187 -17.11 -5.24 0.17
N MET A 188 -16.92 -5.08 1.49
CA MET A 188 -17.99 -4.71 2.42
C MET A 188 -18.49 -3.27 2.19
N GLU A 189 -17.62 -2.28 2.05
CA GLU A 189 -18.02 -0.89 1.74
C GLU A 189 -18.72 -0.77 0.38
N TYR A 190 -18.24 -1.50 -0.64
CA TYR A 190 -18.96 -1.64 -1.92
C TYR A 190 -20.40 -2.14 -1.70
N LEU A 191 -20.58 -3.19 -0.90
CA LEU A 191 -21.89 -3.76 -0.61
C LEU A 191 -22.79 -2.83 0.22
N LYS A 192 -22.23 -2.11 1.21
CA LYS A 192 -22.97 -1.13 2.03
C LYS A 192 -23.53 0.01 1.19
N ILE A 193 -22.79 0.46 0.19
CA ILE A 193 -23.22 1.50 -0.75
C ILE A 193 -24.22 0.91 -1.77
N ALA A 194 -23.95 -0.29 -2.29
CA ALA A 194 -24.79 -0.93 -3.30
C ALA A 194 -26.17 -1.38 -2.75
N GLN A 195 -26.28 -1.73 -1.47
CA GLN A 195 -27.57 -2.16 -0.87
C GLN A 195 -28.66 -1.08 -0.91
N ASP A 196 -28.26 0.19 -0.97
CA ASP A 196 -29.16 1.35 -0.94
C ASP A 196 -29.70 1.75 -2.31
N LEU A 197 -29.16 1.18 -3.40
CA LEU A 197 -29.69 1.38 -4.76
C LEU A 197 -31.12 0.85 -4.86
N GLU A 198 -32.01 1.59 -5.54
CA GLU A 198 -33.45 1.31 -5.52
C GLU A 198 -33.81 -0.07 -6.08
N MET A 199 -33.01 -0.57 -7.02
CA MET A 199 -33.18 -1.88 -7.65
C MET A 199 -32.45 -3.04 -6.94
N TYR A 200 -31.57 -2.76 -5.97
CA TYR A 200 -30.78 -3.80 -5.30
C TYR A 200 -31.67 -4.79 -4.55
N GLY A 201 -31.44 -6.09 -4.80
CA GLY A 201 -32.15 -7.22 -4.19
C GLY A 201 -33.56 -7.49 -4.75
N VAL A 202 -34.09 -6.63 -5.62
CA VAL A 202 -35.50 -6.67 -6.06
C VAL A 202 -35.69 -7.62 -7.24
N ASN A 203 -36.42 -8.72 -7.02
CA ASN A 203 -36.88 -9.60 -8.10
C ASN A 203 -38.19 -9.05 -8.70
N TYR A 204 -38.13 -8.46 -9.89
CA TYR A 204 -39.29 -7.89 -10.60
C TYR A 204 -40.10 -8.93 -11.41
N PHE A 205 -41.43 -8.88 -11.29
CA PHE A 205 -42.38 -9.71 -12.05
C PHE A 205 -43.52 -8.87 -12.62
N GLU A 206 -43.89 -9.11 -13.88
CA GLU A 206 -45.02 -8.43 -14.52
C GLU A 206 -46.37 -8.95 -13.97
N ILE A 207 -47.22 -8.04 -13.47
CA ILE A 207 -48.53 -8.36 -12.89
C ILE A 207 -49.65 -7.52 -13.51
N LYS A 208 -50.90 -7.94 -13.23
CA LYS A 208 -52.12 -7.16 -13.39
C LYS A 208 -52.96 -7.21 -12.12
N ASN A 209 -53.48 -6.06 -11.70
CA ASN A 209 -54.52 -5.95 -10.67
C ASN A 209 -55.89 -6.42 -11.22
N LYS A 210 -56.97 -6.28 -10.44
CA LYS A 210 -58.32 -6.74 -10.86
C LYS A 210 -58.92 -5.93 -12.00
N LYS A 211 -58.54 -4.65 -12.16
CA LYS A 211 -58.93 -3.81 -13.31
C LYS A 211 -58.20 -4.19 -14.59
N GLY A 212 -57.00 -4.76 -14.46
CA GLY A 212 -56.13 -5.11 -15.58
C GLY A 212 -55.02 -4.10 -15.85
N THR A 213 -54.76 -3.14 -14.95
CA THR A 213 -53.61 -2.22 -15.04
C THR A 213 -52.30 -3.00 -15.00
N GLU A 214 -51.37 -2.70 -15.92
CA GLU A 214 -50.06 -3.37 -15.96
C GLU A 214 -49.11 -2.76 -14.93
N LEU A 215 -48.57 -3.59 -14.04
CA LEU A 215 -47.71 -3.18 -12.93
C LEU A 215 -46.53 -4.16 -12.80
N TYR A 216 -45.53 -3.84 -11.99
CA TYR A 216 -44.57 -4.84 -11.48
C TYR A 216 -44.79 -5.13 -10.00
N LEU A 217 -44.62 -6.40 -9.63
CA LEU A 217 -44.34 -6.84 -8.28
C LEU A 217 -42.81 -6.94 -8.11
N GLY A 218 -42.25 -6.21 -7.16
CA GLY A 218 -40.92 -6.49 -6.61
C GLY A 218 -41.03 -7.42 -5.41
N VAL A 219 -40.18 -8.44 -5.36
CA VAL A 219 -39.99 -9.32 -4.19
C VAL A 219 -38.56 -9.14 -3.69
N ASP A 220 -38.39 -8.72 -2.44
CA ASP A 220 -37.08 -8.47 -1.81
C ASP A 220 -37.03 -8.99 -0.36
N ALA A 221 -35.91 -8.74 0.33
CA ALA A 221 -35.70 -9.16 1.72
C ALA A 221 -36.56 -8.39 2.75
N LEU A 222 -37.11 -7.23 2.38
CA LEU A 222 -37.84 -6.30 3.23
C LEU A 222 -39.36 -6.40 3.07
N GLY A 223 -39.86 -6.97 1.96
CA GLY A 223 -41.28 -7.21 1.73
C GLY A 223 -41.66 -7.43 0.26
N LEU A 224 -42.86 -6.95 -0.07
CA LEU A 224 -43.42 -6.90 -1.41
C LEU A 224 -43.76 -5.46 -1.78
N ASN A 225 -43.25 -5.00 -2.92
CA ASN A 225 -43.44 -3.64 -3.40
C ASN A 225 -44.14 -3.65 -4.76
N ILE A 226 -45.06 -2.70 -5.00
CA ILE A 226 -45.75 -2.52 -6.27
C ILE A 226 -45.21 -1.30 -7.00
N TYR A 227 -44.95 -1.44 -8.30
CA TYR A 227 -44.40 -0.42 -9.17
C TYR A 227 -45.28 -0.23 -10.41
N GLU A 228 -45.28 0.96 -10.98
CA GLU A 228 -45.91 1.26 -12.27
C GLU A 228 -45.12 0.65 -13.44
N LYS A 229 -45.75 0.47 -14.61
CA LYS A 229 -45.10 -0.14 -15.77
C LYS A 229 -43.87 0.63 -16.28
N ASN A 230 -43.79 1.92 -15.97
CA ASN A 230 -42.80 2.88 -16.49
C ASN A 230 -41.77 3.34 -15.45
N ASP A 231 -41.83 2.87 -14.20
CA ASP A 231 -40.93 3.27 -13.12
C ASP A 231 -40.59 2.06 -12.25
N LYS A 232 -39.34 1.59 -12.31
CA LYS A 232 -38.83 0.49 -11.48
C LYS A 232 -38.03 0.96 -10.26
N LEU A 233 -37.75 2.26 -10.15
CA LEU A 233 -36.98 2.82 -9.05
C LEU A 233 -37.89 3.19 -7.89
N THR A 234 -39.02 3.85 -8.18
CA THR A 234 -39.94 4.37 -7.16
C THR A 234 -41.17 3.47 -7.03
N PRO A 235 -41.18 2.50 -6.07
CA PRO A 235 -42.40 1.78 -5.75
C PRO A 235 -43.48 2.75 -5.24
N LYS A 236 -44.75 2.40 -5.44
CA LYS A 236 -45.91 3.21 -5.03
C LYS A 236 -46.64 2.66 -3.81
N ILE A 237 -46.61 1.33 -3.59
CA ILE A 237 -47.31 0.64 -2.49
C ILE A 237 -46.41 -0.47 -1.94
N GLY A 238 -46.31 -0.59 -0.62
CA GLY A 238 -45.49 -1.61 0.05
C GLY A 238 -46.24 -2.44 1.09
N PHE A 239 -45.88 -3.72 1.19
CA PHE A 239 -46.34 -4.66 2.21
C PHE A 239 -45.11 -5.34 2.85
N PRO A 240 -44.77 -5.04 4.12
CA PRO A 240 -43.68 -5.73 4.81
C PRO A 240 -44.03 -7.19 5.06
N TRP A 241 -43.02 -8.07 5.19
CA TRP A 241 -43.24 -9.49 5.50
C TRP A 241 -44.01 -9.69 6.82
N SER A 242 -43.85 -8.79 7.80
CA SER A 242 -44.63 -8.76 9.06
C SER A 242 -46.15 -8.56 8.88
N GLU A 243 -46.63 -8.09 7.72
CA GLU A 243 -48.07 -7.96 7.45
C GLU A 243 -48.64 -9.19 6.70
N ILE A 244 -47.83 -10.18 6.32
CA ILE A 244 -48.22 -11.28 5.42
C ILE A 244 -48.34 -12.62 6.17
N ARG A 245 -49.48 -13.31 6.01
CA ARG A 245 -49.80 -14.61 6.64
C ARG A 245 -49.60 -15.80 5.72
N ASN A 246 -49.99 -15.67 4.45
CA ASN A 246 -50.02 -16.78 3.50
C ASN A 246 -49.94 -16.25 2.06
N ILE A 247 -49.05 -16.84 1.27
CA ILE A 247 -48.92 -16.59 -0.16
C ILE A 247 -49.24 -17.89 -0.88
N SER A 248 -50.19 -17.81 -1.80
CA SER A 248 -50.62 -18.93 -2.62
C SER A 248 -50.90 -18.46 -4.04
N PHE A 249 -50.78 -19.37 -5.01
CA PHE A 249 -51.30 -19.15 -6.36
C PHE A 249 -52.11 -20.36 -6.80
N ASN A 250 -53.15 -20.12 -7.59
CA ASN A 250 -53.90 -21.16 -8.30
C ASN A 250 -54.00 -20.79 -9.77
N ASP A 251 -53.54 -21.70 -10.63
CA ASP A 251 -53.19 -21.44 -12.04
C ASP A 251 -52.51 -20.07 -12.21
N LYS A 252 -53.24 -19.06 -12.71
CA LYS A 252 -52.73 -17.72 -13.07
C LYS A 252 -52.83 -16.67 -11.94
N LYS A 253 -53.58 -16.97 -10.89
CA LYS A 253 -54.03 -16.01 -9.87
C LYS A 253 -53.27 -16.19 -8.57
N PHE A 254 -52.58 -15.15 -8.14
CA PHE A 254 -52.00 -15.03 -6.81
C PHE A 254 -53.01 -14.52 -5.80
N VAL A 255 -52.91 -15.03 -4.57
CA VAL A 255 -53.66 -14.57 -3.41
C VAL A 255 -52.68 -14.44 -2.25
N ILE A 256 -52.54 -13.22 -1.76
CA ILE A 256 -51.71 -12.88 -0.61
C ILE A 256 -52.67 -12.48 0.52
N LYS A 257 -52.72 -13.31 1.55
CA LYS A 257 -53.56 -13.08 2.73
C LYS A 257 -52.72 -12.33 3.77
N PRO A 258 -53.14 -11.13 4.21
CA PRO A 258 -52.48 -10.44 5.31
C PRO A 258 -52.71 -11.14 6.66
N ILE A 259 -51.99 -10.71 7.70
CA ILE A 259 -52.21 -11.16 9.08
C ILE A 259 -53.54 -10.62 9.61
N ASP A 260 -53.86 -9.35 9.32
CA ASP A 260 -55.18 -8.75 9.56
C ASP A 260 -56.26 -9.54 8.82
N LYS A 261 -57.38 -9.86 9.48
CA LYS A 261 -58.44 -10.76 8.96
C LYS A 261 -59.34 -10.10 7.89
N LYS A 262 -58.90 -9.00 7.29
CA LYS A 262 -59.60 -8.26 6.23
C LYS A 262 -59.39 -8.92 4.86
N ALA A 263 -59.89 -8.28 3.79
CA ALA A 263 -59.83 -8.82 2.44
C ALA A 263 -58.37 -9.08 1.99
N PRO A 264 -58.09 -10.19 1.28
CA PRO A 264 -56.74 -10.50 0.80
C PRO A 264 -56.41 -9.74 -0.49
N VAL A 265 -55.13 -9.40 -0.66
CA VAL A 265 -54.59 -8.89 -1.94
C VAL A 265 -54.70 -9.99 -2.99
N ARG A 266 -55.14 -9.62 -4.19
CA ARG A 266 -55.34 -10.55 -5.32
C ARG A 266 -54.80 -9.92 -6.59
N PHE A 267 -53.91 -10.63 -7.27
CA PHE A 267 -53.39 -10.20 -8.58
C PHE A 267 -53.20 -11.42 -9.49
N CYS A 268 -53.05 -11.18 -10.78
CA CYS A 268 -52.63 -12.20 -11.74
C CYS A 268 -51.25 -11.80 -12.28
N LEU A 269 -50.38 -12.76 -12.64
CA LEU A 269 -49.20 -12.38 -13.43
C LEU A 269 -49.66 -11.98 -14.85
N LEU A 270 -49.02 -10.99 -15.46
CA LEU A 270 -49.33 -10.50 -16.81
C LEU A 270 -49.20 -11.62 -17.85
N ARG A 271 -48.13 -12.41 -17.75
CA ARG A 271 -47.87 -13.59 -18.59
C ARG A 271 -47.73 -14.84 -17.70
N PRO A 272 -48.85 -15.39 -17.21
CA PRO A 272 -48.86 -16.35 -16.13
C PRO A 272 -48.48 -17.74 -16.63
N ARG A 273 -47.18 -18.03 -16.57
CA ARG A 273 -46.60 -19.36 -16.77
C ARG A 273 -46.43 -20.02 -15.41
N LEU A 274 -46.94 -21.24 -15.23
CA LEU A 274 -46.85 -22.01 -13.97
C LEU A 274 -45.42 -22.06 -13.36
N ARG A 275 -44.38 -22.02 -14.20
CA ARG A 275 -42.97 -21.93 -13.79
C ARG A 275 -42.60 -20.61 -13.13
N ILE A 276 -43.06 -19.47 -13.68
CA ILE A 276 -42.85 -18.14 -13.08
C ILE A 276 -43.61 -18.06 -11.77
N ASN A 277 -44.85 -18.56 -11.72
CA ASN A 277 -45.66 -18.57 -10.51
C ASN A 277 -44.97 -19.38 -9.39
N LYS A 278 -44.35 -20.53 -9.75
CA LYS A 278 -43.48 -21.28 -8.83
C LYS A 278 -42.24 -20.49 -8.40
N ARG A 279 -41.55 -19.76 -9.30
CA ARG A 279 -40.40 -18.89 -8.93
C ARG A 279 -40.81 -17.78 -7.95
N VAL A 280 -41.92 -17.09 -8.20
CA VAL A 280 -42.44 -16.03 -7.31
C VAL A 280 -42.71 -16.60 -5.92
N LEU A 281 -43.49 -17.70 -5.81
CA LEU A 281 -43.76 -18.33 -4.52
C LEU A 281 -42.48 -18.75 -3.79
N GLN A 282 -41.53 -19.35 -4.50
CA GLN A 282 -40.23 -19.77 -3.95
C GLN A 282 -39.40 -18.60 -3.38
N LEU A 283 -39.45 -17.44 -4.04
CA LEU A 283 -38.75 -16.23 -3.58
C LEU A 283 -39.48 -15.60 -2.40
N CYS A 284 -40.81 -15.48 -2.44
CA CYS A 284 -41.58 -14.95 -1.32
C CYS A 284 -41.43 -15.81 -0.06
N MET A 285 -41.38 -17.13 -0.22
CA MET A 285 -41.20 -18.05 0.91
C MET A 285 -39.84 -17.87 1.60
N GLY A 286 -38.74 -17.94 0.86
CA GLY A 286 -37.42 -17.86 1.49
C GLY A 286 -37.07 -16.46 2.01
N ASN A 287 -37.53 -15.38 1.36
CA ASN A 287 -37.37 -14.04 1.92
C ASN A 287 -38.13 -13.87 3.25
N HIS A 288 -39.37 -14.37 3.34
CA HIS A 288 -40.13 -14.37 4.61
C HIS A 288 -39.47 -15.27 5.67
N GLU A 289 -38.97 -16.44 5.29
CA GLU A 289 -38.29 -17.37 6.20
C GLU A 289 -37.02 -16.73 6.81
N LEU A 290 -36.22 -16.04 6.01
CA LEU A 290 -35.07 -15.26 6.46
C LEU A 290 -35.48 -14.04 7.30
N TYR A 291 -36.50 -13.28 6.88
CA TYR A 291 -37.06 -12.15 7.63
C TYR A 291 -37.54 -12.56 9.03
N MET A 292 -38.15 -13.74 9.15
CA MET A 292 -38.56 -14.36 10.41
C MET A 292 -37.39 -14.97 11.22
N ARG A 293 -36.28 -15.33 10.58
CA ARG A 293 -35.05 -15.77 11.25
C ARG A 293 -34.34 -14.58 11.91
N ARG A 294 -34.19 -13.47 11.20
CA ARG A 294 -33.56 -12.21 11.69
C ARG A 294 -34.27 -11.59 12.89
N ARG A 295 -35.57 -11.83 13.03
CA ARG A 295 -36.41 -11.32 14.14
C ARG A 295 -36.47 -12.27 15.34
N LYS A 296 -35.57 -13.26 15.38
CA LYS A 296 -35.33 -14.17 16.51
C LYS A 296 -33.84 -14.08 16.88
N PRO A 297 -33.44 -14.42 18.12
CA PRO A 297 -32.03 -14.46 18.50
C PRO A 297 -31.22 -15.41 17.62
N ASP A 298 -29.96 -15.05 17.34
CA ASP A 298 -29.04 -15.86 16.54
C ASP A 298 -28.92 -17.29 17.10
N THR A 299 -29.07 -18.29 16.22
CA THR A 299 -28.82 -19.71 16.54
C THR A 299 -27.39 -19.93 17.00
N ILE A 300 -27.13 -20.89 17.89
CA ILE A 300 -25.79 -21.19 18.44
C ILE A 300 -24.72 -21.31 17.35
N GLU A 301 -25.01 -21.96 16.23
CA GLU A 301 -24.08 -22.05 15.09
C GLU A 301 -23.74 -20.68 14.49
N VAL A 302 -24.72 -19.79 14.31
CA VAL A 302 -24.49 -18.41 13.83
C VAL A 302 -23.70 -17.60 14.85
N GLN A 303 -23.94 -17.78 16.15
CA GLN A 303 -23.14 -17.14 17.19
C GLN A 303 -21.69 -17.63 17.17
N GLN A 304 -21.46 -18.93 16.94
CA GLN A 304 -20.13 -19.52 16.77
C GLN A 304 -19.45 -19.01 15.49
N MET A 305 -20.15 -18.93 14.37
CA MET A 305 -19.62 -18.33 13.13
C MET A 305 -19.25 -16.85 13.31
N LYS A 306 -20.12 -16.06 13.95
CA LYS A 306 -19.83 -14.65 14.29
C LYS A 306 -18.71 -14.51 15.31
N ALA A 307 -18.48 -15.49 16.20
CA ALA A 307 -17.32 -15.51 17.08
C ALA A 307 -16.03 -15.80 16.29
N GLN A 308 -16.02 -16.90 15.53
CA GLN A 308 -14.90 -17.33 14.69
C GLN A 308 -14.46 -16.23 13.71
N ALA A 309 -15.38 -15.64 12.93
CA ALA A 309 -15.04 -14.60 11.96
C ALA A 309 -14.50 -13.31 12.61
N ARG A 310 -14.92 -12.98 13.85
CA ARG A 310 -14.34 -11.86 14.62
C ARG A 310 -12.95 -12.19 15.15
N GLU A 311 -12.70 -13.44 15.56
CA GLU A 311 -11.39 -13.92 15.99
C GLU A 311 -10.41 -13.95 14.82
N GLU A 312 -10.80 -14.52 13.67
CA GLU A 312 -10.04 -14.53 12.42
C GLU A 312 -9.72 -13.11 11.93
N LYS A 313 -10.71 -12.19 11.91
CA LYS A 313 -10.47 -10.79 11.55
C LYS A 313 -9.54 -10.07 12.53
N HIS A 314 -9.68 -10.32 13.83
CA HIS A 314 -8.79 -9.75 14.85
C HIS A 314 -7.36 -10.29 14.73
N LEU A 315 -7.18 -11.58 14.44
CA LEU A 315 -5.87 -12.19 14.16
C LEU A 315 -5.20 -11.54 12.94
N LYS A 316 -5.91 -11.43 11.81
CA LYS A 316 -5.41 -10.74 10.60
C LYS A 316 -5.06 -9.26 10.86
N GLN A 317 -5.85 -8.56 11.67
CA GLN A 317 -5.57 -7.18 12.05
C GLN A 317 -4.31 -7.06 12.93
N MET A 318 -4.11 -7.98 13.90
CA MET A 318 -2.87 -8.03 14.69
C MET A 318 -1.64 -8.39 13.83
N GLU A 319 -1.76 -9.35 12.93
CA GLU A 319 -0.69 -9.74 11.99
C GLU A 319 -0.30 -8.58 11.09
N ARG A 320 -1.28 -7.89 10.46
CA ARG A 320 -1.02 -6.70 9.65
C ARG A 320 -0.38 -5.58 10.46
N ALA A 321 -0.82 -5.34 11.70
CA ALA A 321 -0.21 -4.34 12.59
C ALA A 321 1.23 -4.70 12.98
N GLN A 322 1.56 -5.99 13.11
CA GLN A 322 2.94 -6.46 13.31
C GLN A 322 3.79 -6.23 12.05
N LEU A 323 3.30 -6.63 10.87
CA LEU A 323 3.97 -6.42 9.58
C LEU A 323 4.19 -4.93 9.26
N GLU A 324 3.22 -4.06 9.56
CA GLU A 324 3.34 -2.62 9.36
C GLU A 324 4.36 -2.00 10.33
N ASN A 325 4.39 -2.44 11.59
CA ASN A 325 5.39 -2.05 12.57
C ASN A 325 6.80 -2.54 12.17
N GLU A 326 6.92 -3.76 11.63
CA GLU A 326 8.19 -4.25 11.08
C GLU A 326 8.63 -3.45 9.86
N LYS A 327 7.72 -3.16 8.92
CA LYS A 327 8.01 -2.30 7.76
C LYS A 327 8.52 -0.92 8.20
N LYS A 328 7.84 -0.27 9.15
CA LYS A 328 8.27 1.03 9.73
C LYS A 328 9.65 0.95 10.39
N LYS A 329 9.99 -0.16 11.05
CA LYS A 329 11.34 -0.40 11.61
C LYS A 329 12.39 -0.60 10.51
N ARG A 330 12.09 -1.39 9.47
CA ARG A 330 12.99 -1.59 8.32
C ARG A 330 13.27 -0.26 7.61
N GLU A 331 12.23 0.54 7.34
CA GLU A 331 12.35 1.88 6.77
C GLU A 331 13.16 2.85 7.65
N ALA A 332 13.03 2.76 8.98
CA ALA A 332 13.81 3.59 9.91
C ALA A 332 15.30 3.21 9.87
N ILE A 333 15.63 1.92 9.92
CA ILE A 333 16.99 1.39 9.81
C ILE A 333 17.61 1.73 8.45
N GLU A 334 16.82 1.71 7.37
CA GLU A 334 17.28 2.10 6.03
C GLU A 334 17.63 3.59 5.96
N ARG A 335 16.77 4.48 6.49
CA ARG A 335 17.05 5.93 6.59
C ARG A 335 18.28 6.23 7.44
N GLU A 336 18.43 5.55 8.58
CA GLU A 336 19.60 5.67 9.46
C GLU A 336 20.88 5.19 8.75
N LYS A 337 20.82 4.08 8.01
CA LYS A 337 21.91 3.58 7.18
C LYS A 337 22.28 4.57 6.07
N GLU A 338 21.32 5.15 5.35
CA GLU A 338 21.61 6.17 4.35
C GLU A 338 22.23 7.44 4.96
N GLN A 339 21.85 7.81 6.18
CA GLN A 339 22.47 8.94 6.89
C GLN A 339 23.92 8.58 7.25
N MET A 340 24.15 7.42 7.87
CA MET A 340 25.49 6.91 8.19
C MET A 340 26.40 6.77 6.96
N GLU A 341 25.85 6.37 5.81
CA GLU A 341 26.59 6.29 4.53
C GLU A 341 26.99 7.69 4.01
N ARG A 342 26.09 8.68 4.13
CA ARG A 342 26.40 10.09 3.81
C ARG A 342 27.45 10.69 4.75
N GLU A 343 27.31 10.49 6.05
CA GLU A 343 28.29 10.95 7.06
C GLU A 343 29.67 10.29 6.86
N LYS A 344 29.70 8.99 6.52
CA LYS A 344 30.91 8.26 6.12
C LYS A 344 31.55 8.83 4.86
N GLN A 345 30.78 9.20 3.84
CA GLN A 345 31.30 9.85 2.62
C GLN A 345 31.91 11.23 2.93
N GLU A 346 31.24 12.05 3.75
CA GLU A 346 31.81 13.31 4.23
C GLU A 346 33.13 13.10 5.00
N LEU A 347 33.16 12.15 5.95
CA LEU A 347 34.34 11.87 6.74
C LEU A 347 35.50 11.39 5.86
N MET A 348 35.21 10.59 4.83
CA MET A 348 36.18 10.12 3.84
C MET A 348 36.76 11.26 3.01
N MET A 349 35.94 12.22 2.57
CA MET A 349 36.44 13.43 1.89
C MET A 349 37.30 14.31 2.80
N ARG A 350 36.92 14.45 4.08
CA ARG A 350 37.73 15.17 5.08
C ARG A 350 39.08 14.50 5.32
N LEU A 351 39.11 13.16 5.39
CA LEU A 351 40.35 12.37 5.51
C LEU A 351 41.23 12.50 4.27
N TYR A 352 40.68 12.37 3.06
CA TYR A 352 41.43 12.56 1.81
C TYR A 352 42.08 13.96 1.75
N HIS A 353 41.33 15.01 2.10
CA HIS A 353 41.84 16.37 2.12
C HIS A 353 42.89 16.62 3.21
N PHE A 354 42.83 15.88 4.34
CA PHE A 354 43.88 15.88 5.35
C PHE A 354 45.14 15.15 4.84
N GLU A 355 44.98 14.01 4.18
CA GLU A 355 46.07 13.25 3.57
C GLU A 355 46.79 14.05 2.46
N GLU A 356 46.07 14.76 1.60
CA GLU A 356 46.68 15.70 0.63
C GLU A 356 47.48 16.81 1.33
N LYS A 357 46.94 17.40 2.40
CA LYS A 357 47.64 18.42 3.20
C LYS A 357 48.90 17.87 3.84
N THR A 358 48.86 16.66 4.40
CA THR A 358 50.03 15.98 4.97
C THR A 358 51.07 15.67 3.91
N LYS A 359 50.68 15.02 2.80
CA LYS A 359 51.59 14.73 1.67
C LYS A 359 52.19 15.98 1.04
N LYS A 360 51.45 17.10 1.04
CA LYS A 360 52.00 18.39 0.61
C LYS A 360 53.03 18.91 1.63
N ALA A 361 52.70 18.93 2.92
CA ALA A 361 53.62 19.36 3.97
C ALA A 361 54.90 18.50 4.01
N GLU A 362 54.80 17.19 3.78
CA GLU A 362 55.94 16.28 3.64
C GLU A 362 56.82 16.62 2.43
N LYS A 363 56.22 16.93 1.27
CA LYS A 363 56.96 17.39 0.08
C LYS A 363 57.62 18.75 0.32
N ASP A 364 56.88 19.72 0.84
CA ASP A 364 57.37 21.07 1.14
C ASP A 364 58.55 21.00 2.14
N LEU A 365 58.46 20.12 3.15
CA LEU A 365 59.54 19.83 4.12
C LEU A 365 60.73 19.11 3.47
N HIS A 366 60.49 18.14 2.59
CA HIS A 366 61.57 17.44 1.87
C HIS A 366 62.32 18.39 0.93
N GLU A 367 61.61 19.27 0.22
CA GLU A 367 62.21 20.33 -0.58
C GLU A 367 63.02 21.32 0.28
N GLN A 368 62.50 21.74 1.43
CA GLN A 368 63.27 22.58 2.37
C GLN A 368 64.54 21.88 2.85
N MET A 369 64.47 20.58 3.16
CA MET A 369 65.64 19.79 3.58
C MET A 369 66.67 19.62 2.44
N GLN A 370 66.22 19.40 1.21
CA GLN A 370 67.12 19.38 0.04
C GLN A 370 67.79 20.73 -0.21
N ARG A 371 67.03 21.84 -0.15
CA ARG A 371 67.56 23.20 -0.31
C ARG A 371 68.55 23.55 0.82
N ALA A 372 68.26 23.15 2.06
CA ALA A 372 69.19 23.31 3.18
C ALA A 372 70.49 22.52 2.96
N MET A 373 70.42 21.28 2.47
CA MET A 373 71.59 20.47 2.14
C MET A 373 72.41 21.06 0.97
N GLN A 374 71.75 21.65 -0.04
CA GLN A 374 72.42 22.38 -1.12
C GLN A 374 73.15 23.61 -0.59
N LEU A 375 72.48 24.45 0.21
CA LEU A 375 73.08 25.63 0.83
C LEU A 375 74.22 25.27 1.78
N GLU A 376 74.12 24.17 2.54
CA GLU A 376 75.20 23.63 3.37
C GLU A 376 76.40 23.21 2.50
N SER A 377 76.17 22.55 1.37
CA SER A 377 77.23 22.18 0.42
C SER A 377 77.87 23.38 -0.28
N GLU A 378 77.10 24.43 -0.60
CA GLU A 378 77.62 25.66 -1.19
C GLU A 378 78.40 26.48 -0.17
N ARG A 379 77.86 26.65 1.05
CA ARG A 379 78.54 27.25 2.19
C ARG A 379 79.87 26.54 2.50
N ARG A 380 79.89 25.21 2.45
CA ARG A 380 81.11 24.41 2.64
C ARG A 380 82.12 24.64 1.52
N ARG A 381 81.72 24.59 0.25
CA ARG A 381 82.62 24.90 -0.89
C ARG A 381 83.19 26.31 -0.80
N ALA A 382 82.37 27.31 -0.46
CA ALA A 382 82.81 28.68 -0.27
C ALA A 382 83.76 28.83 0.93
N GLN A 383 83.57 28.06 2.00
CA GLN A 383 84.47 28.02 3.15
C GLN A 383 85.80 27.32 2.81
N ASP A 384 85.77 26.21 2.08
CA ASP A 384 86.96 25.50 1.60
C ASP A 384 87.78 26.38 0.61
N GLU A 385 87.09 27.13 -0.26
CA GLU A 385 87.71 28.11 -1.17
C GLU A 385 88.26 29.33 -0.43
N ALA A 386 87.56 29.86 0.57
CA ALA A 386 88.08 30.94 1.42
C ALA A 386 89.34 30.50 2.17
N VAL A 387 89.39 29.27 2.69
CA VAL A 387 90.60 28.69 3.31
C VAL A 387 91.73 28.53 2.28
N ARG A 388 91.43 28.11 1.04
CA ARG A 388 92.43 28.06 -0.05
C ARG A 388 93.03 29.45 -0.33
N LEU A 389 92.17 30.46 -0.48
CA LEU A 389 92.57 31.85 -0.75
C LEU A 389 93.32 32.50 0.42
N GLU A 390 92.97 32.17 1.67
CA GLU A 390 93.71 32.61 2.86
C GLU A 390 95.09 31.95 2.93
N ALA A 391 95.21 30.65 2.61
CA ALA A 391 96.50 29.96 2.53
C ALA A 391 97.38 30.50 1.40
N GLU A 392 96.80 30.79 0.23
CA GLU A 392 97.47 31.41 -0.90
C GLU A 392 97.95 32.85 -0.57
N ARG A 393 97.12 33.63 0.15
CA ARG A 393 97.47 34.93 0.72
C ARG A 393 98.61 34.83 1.74
N GLN A 394 98.60 33.82 2.62
CA GLN A 394 99.67 33.59 3.59
C GLN A 394 100.99 33.21 2.91
N ALA A 395 100.95 32.33 1.90
CA ALA A 395 102.11 32.01 1.08
C ALA A 395 102.68 33.24 0.35
N ALA A 396 101.82 34.10 -0.20
CA ALA A 396 102.23 35.36 -0.83
C ALA A 396 102.81 36.36 0.18
N LEU A 397 102.33 36.40 1.43
CA LEU A 397 102.90 37.21 2.50
C LEU A 397 104.27 36.69 2.94
N LEU A 398 104.45 35.37 3.08
CA LEU A 398 105.74 34.76 3.39
C LEU A 398 106.75 34.99 2.28
N ALA A 399 106.37 34.80 1.01
CA ALA A 399 107.24 35.09 -0.14
C ALA A 399 107.62 36.58 -0.20
N LYS A 400 106.71 37.49 0.16
CA LYS A 400 107.01 38.92 0.31
C LYS A 400 107.98 39.20 1.46
N GLU A 401 107.83 38.54 2.60
CA GLU A 401 108.74 38.69 3.74
C GLU A 401 110.14 38.12 3.43
N GLU A 402 110.22 37.02 2.69
CA GLU A 402 111.48 36.41 2.28
C GLU A 402 112.20 37.25 1.21
N LEU A 403 111.47 37.84 0.26
CA LEU A 403 112.01 38.87 -0.64
C LEU A 403 112.44 40.14 0.12
N ALA A 404 111.71 40.53 1.18
CA ALA A 404 112.10 41.65 2.03
C ALA A 404 113.39 41.35 2.81
N LYS A 405 113.55 40.13 3.35
CA LYS A 405 114.79 39.67 3.98
C LYS A 405 115.96 39.62 2.99
N GLN A 406 115.74 39.13 1.77
CA GLN A 406 116.77 39.18 0.72
C GLN A 406 117.19 40.63 0.39
N ALA A 407 116.25 41.57 0.35
CA ALA A 407 116.56 42.99 0.18
C ALA A 407 117.26 43.61 1.42
N GLU A 408 116.87 43.19 2.63
CA GLU A 408 117.48 43.62 3.90
C GLU A 408 118.92 43.10 4.02
N ASP A 409 119.20 41.86 3.62
CA ASP A 409 120.54 41.27 3.62
C ASP A 409 121.40 41.83 2.46
N GLN A 410 120.78 42.21 1.34
CA GLN A 410 121.45 42.97 0.28
C GLN A 410 121.77 44.40 0.74
N MET A 411 120.93 45.03 1.56
CA MET A 411 121.24 46.27 2.28
C MET A 411 122.38 46.07 3.28
N LYS A 412 122.35 45.02 4.12
CA LYS A 412 123.45 44.71 5.06
C LYS A 412 124.78 44.45 4.35
N SER A 413 124.75 43.88 3.15
CA SER A 413 125.95 43.72 2.32
C SER A 413 126.49 45.06 1.80
N GLN A 414 125.61 46.02 1.46
CA GLN A 414 126.02 47.40 1.16
C GLN A 414 126.49 48.15 2.42
N GLU A 415 125.84 47.96 3.57
CA GLU A 415 126.31 48.48 4.86
C GLU A 415 127.64 47.86 5.28
N GLN A 416 127.93 46.60 4.93
CA GLN A 416 129.24 45.98 5.16
C GLN A 416 130.32 46.60 4.27
N LEU A 417 130.07 46.87 2.99
CA LEU A 417 131.01 47.66 2.17
C LEU A 417 131.19 49.08 2.71
N ALA A 418 130.11 49.72 3.17
CA ALA A 418 130.18 51.03 3.81
C ALA A 418 130.93 50.96 5.15
N ALA A 419 130.83 49.84 5.88
CA ALA A 419 131.51 49.58 7.14
C ALA A 419 132.99 49.21 6.93
N GLU A 420 133.39 48.59 5.83
CA GLU A 420 134.81 48.41 5.47
C GLU A 420 135.45 49.74 5.06
N LEU A 421 134.74 50.57 4.27
CA LEU A 421 135.16 51.95 3.98
C LEU A 421 135.23 52.81 5.25
N ALA A 422 134.25 52.67 6.15
CA ALA A 422 134.25 53.31 7.46
C ALA A 422 135.30 52.69 8.38
N GLU A 423 135.67 51.41 8.27
CA GLU A 423 136.75 50.80 9.05
C GLU A 423 138.08 51.32 8.57
N HIS A 424 138.35 51.42 7.26
CA HIS A 424 139.56 52.08 6.79
C HIS A 424 139.66 53.54 7.26
N THR A 425 138.53 54.27 7.27
CA THR A 425 138.46 55.66 7.77
C THR A 425 138.59 55.74 9.30
N ALA A 426 138.00 54.81 10.03
CA ALA A 426 138.02 54.75 11.49
C ALA A 426 139.28 54.07 12.03
N ARG A 427 140.03 53.32 11.21
CA ARG A 427 141.34 52.75 11.55
C ARG A 427 142.44 53.80 11.37
N ILE A 428 142.22 54.79 10.49
CA ILE A 428 142.94 56.07 10.54
C ILE A 428 142.61 56.79 11.87
N ALA A 429 141.33 56.98 12.22
CA ALA A 429 140.92 57.73 13.43
C ALA A 429 141.13 57.01 14.78
N LEU A 430 141.18 55.67 14.82
CA LEU A 430 141.42 54.88 16.04
C LEU A 430 142.90 54.57 16.25
N LEU A 431 143.74 54.73 15.23
CA LEU A 431 145.17 55.03 15.46
C LEU A 431 145.34 56.40 16.16
N GLU A 432 144.41 57.34 15.96
CA GLU A 432 144.39 58.61 16.69
C GLU A 432 143.73 58.53 18.08
N ASP A 433 142.75 57.62 18.31
CA ASP A 433 141.87 57.64 19.49
C ASP A 433 141.56 56.30 20.21
N ALA A 434 141.93 55.08 19.74
CA ALA A 434 141.84 53.84 20.56
C ALA A 434 142.90 53.74 21.69
N LYS A 435 143.69 54.80 21.78
CA LYS A 435 144.38 55.45 22.90
C LYS A 435 143.53 55.52 24.24
N LYS A 436 142.64 54.55 24.59
CA LYS A 436 141.37 54.69 25.42
C LYS A 436 140.85 53.51 26.33
N HIS A 437 139.51 53.26 26.47
CA HIS A 437 138.74 52.58 27.60
C HIS A 437 137.87 51.32 27.25
N LYS A 438 137.29 50.55 28.23
CA LYS A 438 136.60 49.21 28.02
C LYS A 438 135.85 48.50 29.26
N GLU A 439 134.49 48.21 29.34
CA GLU A 439 133.65 47.75 30.58
C GLU A 439 132.22 46.93 30.51
N GLU A 440 131.77 46.13 31.57
CA GLU A 440 130.44 45.62 32.27
C GLU A 440 129.13 44.75 31.78
N GLU A 441 128.32 44.02 32.68
CA GLU A 441 127.13 43.02 32.45
C GLU A 441 126.02 42.57 33.59
N ALA A 442 124.81 41.94 33.24
CA ALA A 442 123.94 40.76 33.82
C ALA A 442 122.65 40.72 34.84
N ASN A 443 121.69 39.68 34.75
CA ASN A 443 120.79 38.91 35.79
C ASN A 443 119.14 38.88 35.88
N THR A 444 118.40 37.81 36.41
CA THR A 444 116.99 37.65 37.11
C THR A 444 115.93 36.46 36.77
N TRP A 445 114.96 35.94 37.68
CA TRP A 445 113.84 34.88 37.44
C TRP A 445 112.64 34.56 38.50
N GLN A 446 111.61 33.64 38.24
CA GLN A 446 110.52 32.88 39.09
C GLN A 446 108.99 33.35 39.32
N HIS A 447 107.87 32.66 39.83
CA HIS A 447 107.20 31.26 39.90
C HIS A 447 105.86 31.06 40.85
N ARG A 448 104.66 30.44 40.47
CA ARG A 448 103.57 29.59 41.27
C ARG A 448 101.98 29.57 40.95
N ALA A 449 101.13 28.64 41.54
CA ALA A 449 99.62 28.33 41.41
C ALA A 449 99.04 27.26 42.49
N GLN A 450 97.76 26.75 42.72
CA GLN A 450 96.25 27.05 42.53
C GLN A 450 95.18 25.89 42.89
N GLU A 451 94.04 26.08 43.65
CA GLU A 451 93.00 25.04 44.18
C GLU A 451 91.50 25.56 44.46
N ALA A 452 90.37 24.92 44.98
CA ALA A 452 89.53 23.64 44.85
C ALA A 452 88.11 23.55 45.65
N GLN A 453 87.14 22.57 45.37
CA GLN A 453 85.95 21.94 46.14
C GLN A 453 84.43 22.48 46.21
N GLU A 454 83.44 21.52 46.20
CA GLU A 454 81.99 21.44 46.69
C GLU A 454 80.70 22.08 46.04
N ASP A 455 79.53 21.49 46.43
CA ASP A 455 78.09 21.89 46.32
C ASP A 455 77.32 22.03 44.96
N LEU A 456 75.99 21.79 44.82
CA LEU A 456 75.03 20.85 45.49
C LEU A 456 73.63 20.81 44.78
N LEU A 457 72.74 19.90 45.21
CA LEU A 457 71.25 19.93 45.21
C LEU A 457 70.39 19.85 43.91
N LYS A 458 69.57 18.77 43.89
CA LYS A 458 68.10 18.73 43.63
C LYS A 458 67.49 18.64 42.21
N THR A 459 67.49 17.42 41.66
CA THR A 459 66.30 16.52 41.44
C THR A 459 65.04 16.96 40.67
N ARG A 460 64.42 15.96 39.99
CA ARG A 460 63.00 15.79 39.58
C ARG A 460 62.66 16.27 38.13
N GLU A 461 62.31 15.47 37.10
CA GLU A 461 61.44 14.26 36.90
C GLU A 461 59.93 14.61 36.66
N GLU A 462 59.12 14.05 35.73
CA GLU A 462 59.28 12.95 34.72
C GLU A 462 58.02 12.77 33.76
N LEU A 463 58.19 12.08 32.59
CA LEU A 463 57.31 11.06 31.89
C LEU A 463 55.81 11.35 31.46
N HIS A 464 54.98 10.37 30.98
CA HIS A 464 54.85 9.57 29.69
C HIS A 464 53.57 8.64 29.69
N LEU A 465 53.09 7.86 28.66
CA LEU A 465 53.05 7.92 27.16
C LEU A 465 52.30 6.68 26.48
N VAL A 466 51.31 6.88 25.56
CA VAL A 466 50.78 5.94 24.49
C VAL A 466 49.91 4.67 24.86
N MET A 467 49.19 4.03 23.88
CA MET A 467 48.39 2.73 23.81
C MET A 467 46.82 2.87 23.64
N THR A 468 45.92 1.98 23.11
CA THR A 468 45.86 0.65 22.36
C THR A 468 44.46 0.38 21.67
N ALA A 469 44.22 -0.74 20.93
CA ALA A 469 42.96 -1.19 20.22
C ALA A 469 42.91 -2.76 19.99
N PRO A 470 42.10 -3.48 19.13
CA PRO A 470 40.95 -3.15 18.21
C PRO A 470 39.59 -4.03 18.23
N PRO A 471 39.22 -5.07 17.38
CA PRO A 471 37.83 -5.20 16.80
C PRO A 471 37.12 -6.62 16.63
N LEU A 472 35.94 -6.68 15.94
CA LEU A 472 35.14 -7.85 15.36
C LEU A 472 34.41 -8.83 16.34
N PRO A 473 33.57 -9.84 15.93
CA PRO A 473 32.60 -10.07 14.79
C PRO A 473 31.16 -10.42 15.35
N PRO A 474 30.33 -11.49 15.03
CA PRO A 474 30.11 -12.38 13.86
C PRO A 474 28.65 -12.51 13.20
N PRO A 475 27.68 -13.44 13.51
CA PRO A 475 26.61 -13.93 12.55
C PRO A 475 25.14 -13.88 13.10
N PRO A 476 24.08 -14.65 12.67
CA PRO A 476 23.73 -15.47 11.45
C PRO A 476 22.44 -14.88 10.74
N PRO A 477 21.44 -15.59 10.09
CA PRO A 477 21.27 -16.95 9.48
C PRO A 477 21.13 -16.88 7.91
N ALA A 478 20.17 -17.37 7.07
CA ALA A 478 18.84 -18.05 7.11
C ALA A 478 18.48 -18.78 5.76
N TYR A 479 17.32 -19.48 5.68
CA TYR A 479 16.86 -20.49 4.65
C TYR A 479 15.29 -20.49 4.55
N GLU A 480 14.51 -20.98 3.53
CA GLU A 480 14.68 -21.39 2.11
C GLU A 480 13.29 -21.56 1.37
N GLN A 481 13.28 -21.85 0.04
CA GLN A 481 12.27 -22.51 -0.87
C GLN A 481 10.79 -22.00 -1.13
N MET A 482 10.58 -21.53 -2.38
CA MET A 482 9.58 -21.85 -3.45
C MET A 482 8.02 -22.00 -3.25
N ASP A 483 7.31 -21.11 -3.95
CA ASP A 483 6.24 -21.28 -5.00
C ASP A 483 4.77 -21.77 -4.81
N GLU A 484 3.90 -21.09 -5.61
CA GLU A 484 2.62 -21.43 -6.28
C GLU A 484 1.25 -21.68 -5.54
N MET A 485 0.27 -20.81 -5.85
CA MET A 485 -1.09 -21.03 -6.45
C MET A 485 -2.06 -22.13 -5.90
N GLU A 486 -3.42 -22.04 -5.96
CA GLU A 486 -4.38 -20.99 -6.38
C GLU A 486 -5.82 -21.25 -5.83
N GLN A 487 -6.71 -20.26 -6.04
CA GLN A 487 -8.18 -20.33 -6.27
C GLN A 487 -9.15 -21.27 -5.48
N GLU A 488 -9.98 -20.64 -4.64
CA GLU A 488 -11.43 -20.36 -4.87
C GLU A 488 -12.54 -21.47 -4.89
N ASP A 489 -13.49 -21.33 -3.94
CA ASP A 489 -14.85 -20.77 -4.13
C ASP A 489 -16.13 -21.60 -4.53
N SER A 490 -17.20 -21.35 -3.74
CA SER A 490 -18.70 -21.55 -3.73
C SER A 490 -19.45 -22.69 -4.50
N GLU A 491 -20.66 -23.23 -4.18
CA GLU A 491 -21.66 -23.21 -3.06
C GLU A 491 -22.98 -24.09 -3.37
N GLU A 492 -23.79 -24.71 -2.45
CA GLU A 492 -25.05 -24.27 -1.68
C GLU A 492 -26.60 -24.66 -2.28
N ASN A 493 -28.56 -25.66 -1.37
CA ASN A 493 -30.12 -25.53 -1.16
C ASN A 493 -31.22 -25.65 -2.31
N ASN A 494 -32.51 -25.34 -2.02
CA ASN A 494 -33.79 -25.52 -2.79
C ASN A 494 -34.58 -26.87 -2.63
N SER A 495 -35.67 -27.21 -3.36
CA SER A 495 -37.04 -26.80 -2.97
C SER A 495 -38.19 -27.61 -3.60
N THR A 496 -39.23 -27.98 -2.83
CA THR A 496 -40.60 -28.27 -3.36
C THR A 496 -41.65 -27.75 -2.37
N TYR A 497 -42.11 -26.51 -2.58
CA TYR A 497 -42.78 -25.78 -1.49
C TYR A 497 -44.19 -25.25 -1.79
N SER A 498 -44.96 -25.14 -0.72
CA SER A 498 -46.05 -24.19 -0.47
C SER A 498 -45.91 -23.71 0.99
N ALA A 499 -46.35 -22.49 1.30
CA ALA A 499 -46.23 -21.93 2.66
C ALA A 499 -47.57 -21.54 3.27
N GLU A 500 -47.79 -22.02 4.49
CA GLU A 500 -48.17 -21.09 5.55
C GLU A 500 -46.88 -20.40 6.02
N LEU A 501 -46.91 -19.08 6.12
CA LEU A 501 -45.73 -18.30 6.52
C LEU A 501 -45.77 -18.15 8.04
N GLN A 502 -44.65 -18.40 8.73
CA GLN A 502 -44.64 -18.32 10.18
C GLN A 502 -44.91 -16.88 10.63
N THR A 503 -45.89 -16.72 11.52
CA THR A 503 -46.27 -15.42 12.13
C THR A 503 -46.05 -15.39 13.65
N GLU A 504 -45.60 -16.50 14.23
CA GLU A 504 -45.29 -16.59 15.67
C GLU A 504 -43.88 -16.09 15.96
N GLY A 505 -43.72 -15.39 17.09
CA GLY A 505 -42.45 -14.79 17.48
C GLY A 505 -42.15 -13.42 16.85
N ILE A 506 -43.09 -12.81 16.12
CA ILE A 506 -42.98 -11.41 15.72
C ILE A 506 -43.17 -10.53 16.96
N SER A 507 -42.07 -10.12 17.59
CA SER A 507 -42.07 -8.85 18.34
C SER A 507 -42.19 -7.73 17.31
N ASP A 508 -43.16 -6.82 17.47
CA ASP A 508 -43.45 -5.78 16.45
C ASP A 508 -42.37 -4.69 16.49
N HIS A 509 -41.25 -5.02 15.84
CA HIS A 509 -40.02 -4.26 15.81
C HIS A 509 -39.65 -4.06 14.34
N ARG A 510 -40.37 -3.12 13.71
CA ARG A 510 -40.21 -2.69 12.32
C ARG A 510 -38.91 -1.90 12.11
N HIS A 511 -37.78 -2.43 12.55
CA HIS A 511 -36.49 -1.74 12.51
C HIS A 511 -36.06 -1.41 11.08
N GLU A 512 -36.55 -2.15 10.07
CA GLU A 512 -36.38 -1.80 8.67
C GLU A 512 -36.98 -0.44 8.28
N GLU A 513 -38.04 0.02 8.98
CA GLU A 513 -38.64 1.34 8.76
C GLU A 513 -37.80 2.47 9.37
N GLN A 514 -36.84 2.17 10.26
CA GLN A 514 -35.93 3.17 10.83
C GLN A 514 -34.57 3.26 10.11
N ARG A 515 -34.31 2.41 9.09
CA ARG A 515 -33.02 2.41 8.40
C ARG A 515 -32.73 3.73 7.66
N LEU A 516 -31.45 4.06 7.67
CA LEU A 516 -30.84 5.18 6.95
C LEU A 516 -29.84 4.62 5.93
N THR A 517 -29.60 5.36 4.87
CA THR A 517 -28.59 5.00 3.86
C THR A 517 -27.17 5.13 4.41
N GLU A 518 -26.20 4.44 3.81
CA GLU A 518 -24.77 4.62 4.13
C GLU A 518 -24.34 6.07 3.91
N ALA A 519 -24.88 6.74 2.87
CA ALA A 519 -24.67 8.17 2.62
C ALA A 519 -25.33 9.10 3.66
N GLU A 520 -26.17 8.60 4.58
CA GLU A 520 -26.68 9.33 5.75
C GLU A 520 -25.96 8.93 7.05
N LYS A 521 -25.49 7.68 7.16
CA LYS A 521 -24.72 7.17 8.31
C LYS A 521 -23.27 7.66 8.32
N ASN A 522 -22.66 7.78 7.14
CA ASN A 522 -21.21 7.83 6.95
C ASN A 522 -20.81 9.12 6.21
N GLU A 523 -20.35 10.10 6.98
CA GLU A 523 -19.97 11.43 6.49
C GLU A 523 -18.86 11.38 5.42
N ARG A 524 -17.99 10.34 5.44
CA ARG A 524 -16.97 10.14 4.40
C ARG A 524 -17.63 9.80 3.07
N VAL A 525 -18.47 8.76 3.05
CA VAL A 525 -19.19 8.32 1.83
C VAL A 525 -20.08 9.45 1.29
N GLN A 526 -20.74 10.21 2.17
CA GLN A 526 -21.52 11.38 1.78
C GLN A 526 -20.66 12.44 1.05
N LYS A 527 -19.49 12.79 1.61
CA LYS A 527 -18.55 13.75 0.98
C LYS A 527 -18.00 13.23 -0.34
N GLN A 528 -17.65 11.94 -0.43
CA GLN A 528 -17.18 11.29 -1.67
C GLN A 528 -18.22 11.39 -2.80
N LEU A 529 -19.48 11.04 -2.51
CA LEU A 529 -20.57 11.12 -3.48
C LEU A 529 -20.88 12.57 -3.90
N LEU A 530 -20.80 13.54 -2.99
CA LEU A 530 -20.99 14.96 -3.31
C LEU A 530 -19.86 15.53 -4.18
N ALA A 531 -18.61 15.17 -3.89
CA ALA A 531 -17.45 15.54 -4.71
C ALA A 531 -17.58 14.97 -6.14
N LEU A 532 -17.85 13.67 -6.26
CA LEU A 532 -18.11 13.01 -7.55
C LEU A 532 -19.30 13.64 -8.29
N THR A 533 -20.39 13.99 -7.61
CA THR A 533 -21.53 14.68 -8.24
C THR A 533 -21.10 16.01 -8.88
N SER A 534 -20.15 16.73 -8.27
CA SER A 534 -19.59 17.97 -8.82
C SER A 534 -18.60 17.71 -9.97
N GLU A 535 -17.65 16.78 -9.80
CA GLU A 535 -16.67 16.39 -10.81
C GLU A 535 -17.30 15.86 -12.11
N LEU A 536 -18.44 15.19 -11.98
CA LEU A 536 -19.18 14.61 -13.11
C LEU A 536 -20.18 15.59 -13.72
N ALA A 537 -20.57 16.67 -13.03
CA ALA A 537 -21.49 17.67 -13.57
C ALA A 537 -21.01 18.27 -14.90
N TYR A 538 -19.71 18.56 -15.01
CA TYR A 538 -19.08 19.08 -16.23
C TYR A 538 -18.94 18.06 -17.37
N ALA A 539 -19.06 16.76 -17.06
CA ALA A 539 -18.90 15.65 -18.01
C ALA A 539 -20.24 14.99 -18.42
N ARG A 540 -21.36 15.37 -17.78
CA ARG A 540 -22.70 14.85 -18.08
C ARG A 540 -23.25 15.46 -19.38
N ASP A 541 -23.59 14.59 -20.33
CA ASP A 541 -24.34 14.95 -21.53
C ASP A 541 -25.84 14.77 -21.28
N ASP A 542 -26.57 15.87 -21.09
CA ASP A 542 -28.00 15.87 -20.83
C ASP A 542 -28.83 15.20 -21.95
N THR A 543 -28.33 15.14 -23.18
CA THR A 543 -29.04 14.49 -24.31
C THR A 543 -29.01 12.96 -24.23
N LYS A 544 -28.15 12.39 -23.37
CA LYS A 544 -27.98 10.93 -23.21
C LYS A 544 -28.64 10.34 -21.96
N LYS A 545 -29.32 11.15 -21.15
CA LYS A 545 -30.01 10.68 -19.93
C LYS A 545 -31.06 9.62 -20.25
N THR A 546 -30.95 8.45 -19.62
CA THR A 546 -31.95 7.39 -19.73
C THR A 546 -33.19 7.72 -18.90
N GLN A 547 -34.28 6.99 -19.13
CA GLN A 547 -35.50 7.07 -18.31
C GLN A 547 -35.22 6.85 -16.81
N ASN A 548 -34.27 5.97 -16.46
CA ASN A 548 -33.89 5.73 -15.07
C ASN A 548 -33.09 6.91 -14.50
N ASP A 549 -32.19 7.52 -15.27
CA ASP A 549 -31.44 8.71 -14.82
C ASP A 549 -32.37 9.90 -14.53
N LEU A 550 -33.45 10.05 -15.31
CA LEU A 550 -34.49 11.06 -15.09
C LEU A 550 -35.31 10.77 -13.82
N LEU A 551 -35.76 9.52 -13.64
CA LEU A 551 -36.52 9.11 -12.45
C LEU A 551 -35.69 9.25 -11.16
N HIS A 552 -34.44 8.82 -11.19
CA HIS A 552 -33.52 8.98 -10.06
C HIS A 552 -33.23 10.45 -9.76
N SER A 553 -33.01 11.28 -10.80
CA SER A 553 -32.85 12.74 -10.64
C SER A 553 -34.08 13.39 -10.00
N GLU A 554 -35.29 12.91 -10.31
CA GLU A 554 -36.51 13.37 -9.64
C GLU A 554 -36.57 12.92 -8.18
N ASN A 555 -36.22 11.66 -7.89
CA ASN A 555 -36.17 11.12 -6.53
C ASN A 555 -35.23 11.93 -5.63
N VAL A 556 -33.99 12.14 -6.06
CA VAL A 556 -32.99 12.94 -5.32
C VAL A 556 -33.49 14.37 -5.13
N ARG A 557 -34.02 15.02 -6.18
CA ARG A 557 -34.60 16.38 -6.08
C ARG A 557 -35.79 16.47 -5.11
N ALA A 558 -36.56 15.40 -4.98
CA ALA A 558 -37.68 15.30 -4.05
C ALA A 558 -37.28 14.88 -2.63
N GLY A 559 -35.97 14.68 -2.36
CA GLY A 559 -35.47 14.18 -1.08
C GLY A 559 -35.85 12.71 -0.80
N ARG A 560 -36.18 11.94 -1.84
CA ARG A 560 -36.52 10.51 -1.76
C ARG A 560 -35.26 9.65 -1.85
N ASP A 561 -35.15 8.68 -0.95
CA ASP A 561 -34.22 7.54 -1.03
C ASP A 561 -35.00 6.22 -0.84
N LYS A 562 -34.31 5.08 -0.88
CA LYS A 562 -34.88 3.74 -0.71
C LYS A 562 -35.70 3.59 0.58
N TYR A 563 -35.16 3.98 1.73
CA TYR A 563 -35.82 3.78 3.03
C TYR A 563 -36.87 4.85 3.33
N LYS A 564 -36.67 6.11 2.92
CA LYS A 564 -37.73 7.15 2.97
C LYS A 564 -38.93 6.76 2.09
N THR A 565 -38.69 6.23 0.89
CA THR A 565 -39.76 5.75 0.00
C THR A 565 -40.46 4.52 0.59
N LEU A 566 -39.71 3.52 1.09
CA LEU A 566 -40.29 2.35 1.77
C LEU A 566 -41.13 2.74 3.00
N ARG A 567 -40.67 3.68 3.83
CA ARG A 567 -41.48 4.27 4.92
C ARG A 567 -42.78 4.85 4.39
N GLN A 568 -42.72 5.68 3.35
CA GLN A 568 -43.89 6.38 2.80
C GLN A 568 -44.95 5.42 2.26
N ILE A 569 -44.56 4.44 1.43
CA ILE A 569 -45.50 3.51 0.77
C ILE A 569 -46.07 2.42 1.69
N ARG A 570 -45.59 2.35 2.94
CA ARG A 570 -46.07 1.43 4.00
C ARG A 570 -47.00 2.13 4.99
N GLN A 571 -47.21 3.44 4.86
CA GLN A 571 -48.18 4.20 5.68
C GLN A 571 -49.61 3.71 5.44
N GLY A 572 -50.51 4.08 6.35
CA GLY A 572 -51.88 3.59 6.34
C GLY A 572 -52.00 2.12 6.76
N ASN A 573 -53.23 1.70 7.05
CA ASN A 573 -53.52 0.31 7.38
C ASN A 573 -53.48 -0.56 6.11
N THR A 574 -53.22 -1.87 6.26
CA THR A 574 -53.06 -2.78 5.12
C THR A 574 -54.22 -2.69 4.12
N LYS A 575 -55.49 -2.60 4.57
CA LYS A 575 -56.67 -2.50 3.68
C LYS A 575 -56.59 -1.27 2.77
N GLN A 576 -56.19 -0.10 3.30
CA GLN A 576 -56.02 1.11 2.49
C GLN A 576 -55.05 0.86 1.32
N ARG A 577 -53.90 0.23 1.60
CA ARG A 577 -52.91 -0.15 0.57
C ARG A 577 -53.42 -1.20 -0.43
N ILE A 578 -54.41 -2.03 -0.07
CA ILE A 578 -55.11 -2.92 -1.04
C ILE A 578 -56.07 -2.10 -1.91
N ASP A 579 -56.85 -1.20 -1.30
CA ASP A 579 -57.80 -0.36 -2.04
C ASP A 579 -57.06 0.57 -3.01
N GLU A 580 -55.89 1.09 -2.63
CA GLU A 580 -54.95 1.83 -3.49
C GLU A 580 -54.38 0.96 -4.63
N PHE A 581 -54.00 -0.30 -4.36
CA PHE A 581 -53.52 -1.23 -5.39
C PHE A 581 -54.58 -1.56 -6.46
N GLU A 582 -55.84 -1.64 -6.04
CA GLU A 582 -57.00 -1.77 -6.93
C GLU A 582 -57.52 -0.41 -7.44
N ALA A 583 -56.93 0.72 -7.01
CA ALA A 583 -57.21 2.08 -7.50
C ALA A 583 -56.37 2.44 -8.74
N LEU A 584 -55.13 1.94 -8.81
CA LEU A 584 -54.29 1.91 -10.03
C LEU A 584 -55.03 1.21 -11.20
#